data_AF-Q96XV5-F1
#
_entry.id   AF-Q96XV5-F1
#
_cell.length_a   1.000
_cell.length_b   1.000
_cell.length_c   1.000
_cell.angle_alpha   90.00
_cell.angle_beta   90.00
_cell.angle_gamma   90.00
#
_symmetry.space_group_name_H-M   'P 1'
#
loop_
_entity.id
_entity.type
_entity.pdbx_description
1 polymer ?
#
loop_
_entity_poly.entity_id
_entity_poly.type
_entity_poly.pdbx_seq_one_letter_code
_entity_poly.pdbx_strand_id
1 'polypeptide(L)' 'MPKSEDLLRDAVNEAIWLVKNNVSTEEEIELATKLGLGWKKGIFTYTRELPIK' A
#
# COMPACT_ATOMS: atom_id res chain seq x y z
N MET A 1 -3.59 21.46 1.72
CA MET A 1 -3.55 20.22 0.92
C MET A 1 -2.75 19.18 1.68
N PRO A 2 -3.13 17.89 1.63
CA PRO A 2 -2.30 16.81 2.16
C PRO A 2 -0.94 16.81 1.47
N LYS A 3 0.11 16.44 2.19
CA LYS A 3 1.41 16.21 1.57
C LYS A 3 1.39 14.88 0.81
N SER A 4 2.32 14.72 -0.13
CA SER A 4 2.51 13.45 -0.85
C SER A 4 2.69 12.27 0.09
N GLU A 5 3.43 12.46 1.18
CA GLU A 5 3.66 11.43 2.19
C GLU A 5 2.38 11.01 2.92
N ASP A 6 1.43 11.95 3.11
CA ASP A 6 0.17 11.66 3.80
C ASP A 6 -0.70 10.72 2.96
N LEU A 7 -0.76 10.95 1.63
CA LEU A 7 -1.52 10.09 0.71
C LEU A 7 -0.96 8.67 0.64
N LEU A 8 0.37 8.52 0.65
CA LEU A 8 1.00 7.19 0.65
C LEU A 8 0.76 6.46 1.98
N ARG A 9 0.83 7.17 3.11
CA ARG A 9 0.53 6.60 4.44
C ARG A 9 -0.92 6.13 4.52
N ASP A 10 -1.86 6.90 4.01
CA ASP A 10 -3.28 6.52 4.01
C ASP A 10 -3.51 5.26 3.16
N ALA A 11 -2.93 5.20 1.95
CA ALA A 11 -3.04 4.00 1.10
C ALA A 11 -2.46 2.75 1.78
N VAL A 12 -1.35 2.89 2.51
CA VAL A 12 -0.73 1.81 3.27
C VAL A 12 -1.64 1.31 4.39
N ASN A 13 -2.25 2.22 5.14
CA ASN A 13 -3.16 1.87 6.22
C ASN A 13 -4.38 1.10 5.70
N GLU A 14 -4.92 1.52 4.56
CA GLU A 14 -6.02 0.81 3.90
C GLU A 14 -5.60 -0.58 3.42
N ALA A 15 -4.41 -0.73 2.82
CA ALA A 15 -3.89 -2.03 2.42
C ALA A 15 -3.74 -2.99 3.62
N ILE A 16 -3.24 -2.50 4.76
CA ILE A 16 -3.14 -3.28 6.01
C ILE A 16 -4.54 -3.66 6.52
N TRP A 17 -5.49 -2.74 6.46
CA TRP A 17 -6.86 -3.00 6.89
C TRP A 17 -7.52 -4.11 6.05
N LEU A 18 -7.35 -4.08 4.72
CA LEU A 18 -7.90 -5.09 3.81
C LEU A 18 -7.39 -6.50 4.14
N VAL A 19 -6.08 -6.64 4.39
CA VAL A 19 -5.47 -7.91 4.79
C VAL A 19 -6.00 -8.37 6.14
N LYS A 20 -6.03 -7.49 7.15
CA LYS A 20 -6.51 -7.82 8.50
C LYS A 20 -7.97 -8.30 8.51
N ASN A 21 -8.78 -7.82 7.58
CA ASN A 21 -10.19 -8.17 7.46
C ASN A 21 -10.45 -9.29 6.44
N ASN A 22 -9.41 -9.96 5.94
CA ASN A 22 -9.49 -11.03 4.94
C ASN A 22 -10.25 -10.63 3.65
N VAL A 23 -10.18 -9.35 3.25
CA VAL A 23 -10.80 -8.87 2.00
C VAL A 23 -9.95 -9.27 0.79
N SER A 24 -8.63 -9.31 0.96
CA SER A 24 -7.65 -9.72 -0.05
C SER A 24 -6.34 -10.10 0.65
N THR A 25 -5.42 -10.74 -0.06
CA THR A 25 -4.11 -11.11 0.48
C THR A 25 -3.05 -10.03 0.25
N GLU A 26 -1.92 -10.11 0.98
CA GLU A 26 -0.79 -9.19 0.76
C GLU A 26 -0.27 -9.29 -0.69
N GLU A 27 -0.20 -10.50 -1.24
CA GLU A 27 0.28 -10.79 -2.58
C GLU A 27 -0.62 -10.19 -3.67
N GLU A 28 -1.94 -10.32 -3.52
CA GLU A 28 -2.92 -9.76 -4.45
C GLU A 28 -2.86 -8.24 -4.48
N ILE A 29 -2.77 -7.60 -3.31
CA ILE A 29 -2.66 -6.14 -3.21
C ILE A 29 -1.31 -5.63 -3.75
N GLU A 30 -0.21 -6.33 -3.49
CA GLU A 30 1.10 -6.05 -4.11
C GLU A 30 1.01 -6.09 -5.64
N LEU A 31 0.33 -7.08 -6.20
CA LEU A 31 0.14 -7.20 -7.64
C LEU A 31 -0.77 -6.09 -8.20
N ALA A 32 -1.88 -5.79 -7.51
CA ALA A 32 -2.83 -4.76 -7.91
C ALA A 32 -2.19 -3.36 -7.95
N THR A 33 -1.34 -3.04 -6.96
CA THR A 33 -0.64 -1.76 -6.94
C THR A 33 0.43 -1.65 -8.04
N LYS A 34 1.15 -2.74 -8.33
CA LYS A 34 2.13 -2.77 -9.44
C LYS A 34 1.45 -2.68 -10.82
N LEU A 35 0.45 -3.52 -11.07
CA LEU A 35 -0.15 -3.66 -12.40
C LEU A 35 -1.30 -2.68 -12.64
N GLY A 36 -2.18 -2.50 -11.66
CA GLY A 36 -3.37 -1.66 -11.77
C GLY A 36 -3.09 -0.17 -11.61
N LEU A 37 -2.22 0.19 -10.65
CA LEU A 37 -1.83 1.59 -10.41
C LEU A 37 -0.51 1.98 -11.09
N GLY A 38 0.19 1.01 -11.70
CA GLY A 38 1.46 1.25 -12.39
C GLY A 38 2.62 1.59 -11.45
N TRP A 39 2.55 1.22 -10.18
CA TRP A 39 3.63 1.52 -9.23
C TRP A 39 4.87 0.67 -9.51
N LYS A 40 6.07 1.25 -9.33
CA LYS A 40 7.33 0.54 -9.57
C LYS A 40 7.54 -0.63 -8.62
N LYS A 41 7.01 -0.53 -7.40
CA LYS A 41 7.01 -1.55 -6.36
C LYS A 41 5.59 -1.64 -5.80
N GLY A 42 5.26 -2.73 -5.11
CA GLY A 42 3.95 -2.82 -4.49
C GLY A 42 3.93 -2.10 -3.15
N ILE A 43 2.73 -1.87 -2.64
CA ILE A 43 2.50 -1.00 -1.49
C ILE A 43 3.22 -1.48 -0.22
N PHE A 44 3.26 -2.78 0.05
CA PHE A 44 3.93 -3.34 1.23
C PHE A 44 5.46 -3.36 1.10
N THR A 45 5.97 -3.29 -0.13
CA THR A 45 7.41 -3.09 -0.35
C THR A 45 7.80 -1.65 0.03
N TYR A 46 6.96 -0.66 -0.32
CA TYR A 46 7.21 0.73 0.05
C TYR A 46 7.19 0.97 1.56
N THR A 47 6.32 0.27 2.30
CA THR A 47 6.26 0.40 3.77
C THR A 47 7.52 -0.08 4.48
N ARG A 48 8.23 -1.06 3.91
CA ARG A 48 9.49 -1.58 4.48
C ARG A 48 10.66 -0.65 4.23
N GLU A 49 10.61 0.14 3.15
CA GLU A 49 11.69 1.03 2.72
C GLU A 49 11.53 2.46 3.26
N LEU A 50 10.30 2.86 3.56
CA LEU A 50 9.97 4.19 4.05
C LEU A 50 9.60 4.14 5.55
N PRO A 51 10.00 5.13 6.36
CA PRO A 51 9.62 5.21 7.76
C PRO A 51 8.15 5.67 7.89
N ILE A 52 7.23 4.86 7.36
CA ILE A 52 5.78 5.07 7.47
C ILE A 52 5.36 4.45 8.79
N LYS A 53 5.22 5.30 9.82
CA LYS A 53 4.65 4.92 11.12
C LYS A 53 3.12 4.94 11.08
#